data_AF-I4CXD4-F1
#
_entry.id   AF-I4CXD4-F1
#
_cell.length_a   1.000
_cell.length_b   1.000
_cell.length_c   1.000
_cell.angle_alpha   90.00
_cell.angle_beta   90.00
_cell.angle_gamma   90.00
#
_symmetry.space_group_name_H-M   'P 1'
#
loop_
_entity.id
_entity.type
_entity.pdbx_description
1 polymer ?
#
loop_
_entity_poly.entity_id
_entity_poly.type
_entity_poly.pdbx_seq_one_letter_code
_entity_poly.pdbx_strand_id
1 'polypeptide(L)' 'MKTLSRYLAETFTSQYRTRVEPQADGRLLVHVGYPINGTHATRIMAGHQVQNTLLVETILEDMRNELARPQ' A
#
# COMPACT_ATOMS: atom_id res chain seq x y z
N MET A 1 -4.93 -7.46 -15.96
CA MET A 1 -4.51 -7.48 -14.54
C MET A 1 -3.90 -6.12 -14.23
N LYS A 2 -4.31 -5.44 -13.15
CA LYS A 2 -3.68 -4.17 -12.75
C LYS A 2 -2.36 -4.47 -12.02
N THR A 3 -1.38 -3.59 -12.14
CA THR A 3 -0.14 -3.67 -11.35
C THR A 3 -0.37 -3.11 -9.95
N LEU A 4 0.43 -3.51 -8.96
CA LEU A 4 0.37 -2.94 -7.61
C LEU A 4 0.49 -1.41 -7.62
N SER A 5 1.34 -0.86 -8.48
CA SER A 5 1.47 0.59 -8.68
C SER A 5 0.17 1.25 -9.12
N ARG A 6 -0.63 0.57 -9.95
CA ARG A 6 -1.94 1.08 -10.38
C ARG A 6 -2.95 1.07 -9.24
N TYR A 7 -2.97 0.02 -8.42
CA TYR A 7 -3.82 -0.02 -7.22
C TYR A 7 -3.46 1.10 -6.25
N LEU A 8 -2.16 1.34 -5.99
CA LEU A 8 -1.72 2.43 -5.13
C LEU A 8 -2.20 3.80 -5.61
N ALA A 9 -2.12 4.08 -6.92
CA ALA A 9 -2.58 5.34 -7.49
C ALA A 9 -4.10 5.53 -7.44
N GLU A 10 -4.87 4.44 -7.39
CA GLU A 10 -6.33 4.49 -7.29
C GLU A 10 -6.81 4.59 -5.82
N THR A 11 -6.12 3.94 -4.88
CA THR A 11 -6.48 3.94 -3.47
C THR A 11 -6.00 5.18 -2.72
N PHE A 12 -4.81 5.70 -3.07
CA PHE A 12 -4.17 6.81 -2.38
C PHE A 12 -4.09 8.04 -3.29
N THR A 13 -4.69 9.14 -2.84
CA THR A 13 -4.63 10.42 -3.56
C THR A 13 -3.21 10.99 -3.59
N SER A 14 -2.97 12.03 -4.39
CA SER A 14 -1.67 12.70 -4.52
C SER A 14 -1.09 13.27 -3.22
N GLN A 15 -1.90 13.34 -2.15
CA GLN A 15 -1.45 13.76 -0.83
C GLN A 15 -0.61 12.70 -0.14
N TYR A 16 -0.76 11.42 -0.49
CA TYR A 16 0.01 10.33 0.10
C TYR A 16 1.34 10.13 -0.63
N ARG A 17 2.34 9.68 0.11
CA ARG A 17 3.62 9.21 -0.46
C ARG A 17 3.62 7.69 -0.48
N THR A 18 3.61 7.10 -1.67
CA THR A 18 3.66 5.64 -1.83
C THR A 18 5.02 5.19 -2.35
N ARG A 19 5.54 4.07 -1.84
CA ARG A 19 6.77 3.44 -2.33
C ARG A 19 6.64 1.92 -2.26
N VAL A 20 7.14 1.23 -3.28
CA VAL A 20 7.21 -0.23 -3.32
C VAL A 20 8.67 -0.64 -3.47
N GLU A 21 9.14 -1.51 -2.58
CA GLU A 21 10.50 -2.03 -2.60
C GLU A 21 10.49 -3.55 -2.76
N PRO A 22 10.99 -4.09 -3.88
CA PRO A 22 11.13 -5.53 -4.03
C PRO A 22 12.19 -6.08 -3.07
N GLN A 23 11.86 -7.19 -2.44
CA GLN A 23 12.74 -7.91 -1.52
C GLN A 23 13.40 -9.10 -2.23
N ALA A 24 14.54 -9.56 -1.71
CA ALA A 24 15.32 -10.65 -2.29
C ALA A 24 14.55 -11.99 -2.37
N ASP A 25 13.52 -12.16 -1.56
CA ASP A 25 12.67 -13.35 -1.50
C ASP A 25 11.41 -13.26 -2.37
N GLY A 26 11.30 -12.23 -3.22
CA GLY A 26 10.16 -12.03 -4.11
C GLY A 26 8.93 -11.42 -3.42
N ARG A 27 9.04 -11.00 -2.15
CA ARG A 27 8.02 -10.15 -1.50
C ARG A 27 8.20 -8.69 -1.89
N LEU A 28 7.14 -7.91 -1.73
CA LEU A 28 7.11 -6.47 -1.94
C LEU A 28 6.86 -5.77 -0.60
N LEU A 29 7.73 -4.84 -0.24
CA LEU A 29 7.52 -3.95 0.89
C LEU A 29 6.79 -2.70 0.40
N VAL A 30 5.58 -2.48 0.89
CA VAL A 30 4.70 -1.37 0.49
C VAL A 30 4.68 -0.35 1.60
N HIS A 31 5.14 0.85 1.30
CA HIS A 31 5.13 1.99 2.20
C HIS A 31 4.09 3.00 1.73
N VAL A 32 3.29 3.49 2.67
CA VAL A 32 2.38 4.60 2.44
C VAL A 32 2.52 5.58 3.59
N GLY A 33 2.89 6.82 3.29
CA GLY A 33 2.94 7.92 4.24
C GLY A 33 1.85 8.95 3.96
N TYR A 34 1.27 9.51 5.01
CA TYR A 34 0.38 10.65 4.93
C TYR A 34 1.07 11.89 5.56
N PRO A 35 1.68 12.77 4.75
CA PRO A 35 2.52 13.87 5.24
C PRO A 35 1.78 14.88 6.13
N ILE A 36 0.45 14.99 6.01
CA ILE A 36 -0.34 15.99 6.72
C ILE A 36 -0.33 15.76 8.23
N ASN A 37 -0.34 14.51 8.69
CA ASN A 37 -0.28 14.14 10.11
C ASN A 37 0.99 13.33 10.46
N GLY A 38 1.92 13.17 9.52
CA GLY A 38 3.17 12.44 9.72
C GLY A 38 3.01 10.94 9.95
N THR A 39 1.86 10.34 9.59
CA THR A 39 1.63 8.91 9.79
C THR A 39 2.20 8.09 8.63
N HIS A 40 2.65 6.88 8.95
CA HIS A 40 3.22 5.95 7.98
C HIS A 40 2.72 4.53 8.26
N ALA A 41 2.32 3.84 7.20
CA ALA A 41 1.93 2.44 7.22
C ALA A 41 2.86 1.66 6.31
N THR A 42 3.34 0.51 6.79
CA THR A 42 4.15 -0.42 6.01
C THR A 42 3.52 -1.80 6.03
N ARG A 43 3.46 -2.46 4.88
CA ARG A 43 3.00 -3.85 4.75
C ARG A 43 3.92 -4.65 3.84
N ILE A 44 4.12 -5.92 4.16
CA ILE A 44 4.83 -6.87 3.30
C ILE A 44 3.77 -7.66 2.54
N MET A 45 3.89 -7.70 1.21
CA MET A 45 3.00 -8.46 0.32
C MET A 45 3.80 -9.53 -0.41
N ALA A 46 3.37 -10.79 -0.31
CA ALA A 46 3.93 -11.87 -1.12
C ALA A 46 3.47 -11.78 -2.57
N GLY A 47 4.29 -12.26 -3.51
CA GLY A 47 3.98 -12.19 -4.95
C GLY A 47 2.62 -12.79 -5.33
N HIS A 48 2.21 -13.88 -4.69
CA HIS A 48 0.89 -14.48 -4.91
C HIS A 48 -0.27 -13.60 -4.38
N GLN A 49 -0.05 -12.80 -3.34
CA GLN A 49 -1.06 -11.88 -2.82
C GLN A 49 -1.30 -10.73 -3.81
N VAL A 50 -0.24 -10.27 -4.49
CA VAL A 50 -0.30 -9.21 -5.51
C VAL A 50 -1.07 -9.64 -6.77
N GLN A 51 -1.19 -10.95 -6.99
CA GLN A 51 -1.97 -11.51 -8.09
C GLN A 51 -3.48 -11.58 -7.77
N ASN A 52 -3.87 -11.44 -6.50
CA ASN A 52 -5.26 -11.46 -6.07
C ASN A 52 -5.79 -10.02 -5.88
N THR A 53 -6.58 -9.56 -6.85
CA THR A 53 -7.20 -8.21 -6.85
C THR A 53 -7.89 -7.87 -5.53
N LEU A 54 -8.77 -8.73 -5.05
CA LEU A 54 -9.57 -8.46 -3.86
C LEU A 54 -8.69 -8.32 -2.62
N LEU A 55 -7.65 -9.16 -2.52
CA LEU A 55 -6.71 -9.11 -1.41
C LEU A 55 -5.86 -7.83 -1.45
N VAL A 56 -5.40 -7.41 -2.64
CA VAL A 56 -4.67 -6.15 -2.80
C VAL A 56 -5.53 -4.98 -2.37
N GLU A 57 -6.76 -4.87 -2.90
CA GLU A 57 -7.68 -3.78 -2.58
C GLU A 57 -7.96 -3.73 -1.07
N THR A 58 -8.23 -4.88 -0.45
CA THR A 58 -8.49 -4.98 0.99
C THR A 58 -7.29 -4.51 1.83
N ILE A 59 -6.07 -4.92 1.47
CA ILE A 59 -4.85 -4.52 2.19
C ILE A 59 -4.63 -3.00 2.07
N LEU A 60 -4.80 -2.43 0.88
CA LEU A 60 -4.58 -1.00 0.68
C LEU A 60 -5.66 -0.16 1.36
N GLU A 61 -6.92 -0.60 1.38
CA GLU A 61 -7.98 0.06 2.14
C GLU A 61 -7.74 0.01 3.65
N ASP A 62 -7.28 -1.12 4.19
CA ASP A 62 -6.89 -1.23 5.60
C ASP A 62 -5.77 -0.24 5.95
N MET A 63 -4.73 -0.16 5.11
CA MET A 63 -3.63 0.80 5.29
C MET A 63 -4.14 2.26 5.25
N ARG A 64 -5.04 2.59 4.32
CA ARG A 64 -5.63 3.94 4.25
C ARG A 64 -6.40 4.27 5.52
N ASN A 65 -7.19 3.32 6.02
CA ASN A 65 -7.96 3.50 7.24
C ASN A 65 -7.05 3.64 8.47
N GLU A 66 -5.94 2.88 8.54
CA GLU A 66 -4.91 3.04 9.57
C GLU A 66 -4.33 4.46 9.58
N LEU A 67 -3.95 4.98 8.40
CA LEU A 67 -3.36 6.31 8.25
C LEU A 67 -4.32 7.47 8.58
N ALA A 68 -5.62 7.25 8.38
CA ALA A 68 -6.68 8.23 8.62
C ALA A 68 -7.15 8.28 10.08
N ARG A 69 -6.77 7.31 10.92
CA ARG A 69 -7.13 7.33 12.35
C ARG A 69 -6.37 8.46 13.08
N PRO A 70 -7.06 9.28 13.89
CA PRO A 70 -6.39 10.15 14.85
C PRO A 70 -5.52 9.30 15.80
N GLN A 71 -4.29 9.75 16.06
CA GLN A 71 -3.42 9.15 17.07
C GLN A 71 -3.82 9.57 18.49
#